data_AF-A0A1K2HE00-F1
#
_entry.id   AF-A0A1K2HE00-F1
#
_cell.length_a   1.000
_cell.length_b   1.000
_cell.length_c   1.000
_cell.angle_alpha   90.00
_cell.angle_beta   90.00
_cell.angle_gamma   90.00
#
_symmetry.space_group_name_H-M   'P 1'
#
loop_
_entity.id
_entity.type
_entity.pdbx_description
1 polymer ?
#
loop_
_entity_poly.entity_id
_entity_poly.type
_entity_poly.pdbx_seq_one_letter_code
_entity_poly.pdbx_strand_id
1 'polypeptide(L)'
;MAGKNGAVKRGPDFIDSATGSYDASLANFVAHKGLFLKQGNWIYPNLLKLDKEIINTMDLIPVKWPVQDSDIKIKDRDAKLFNTTIPAFVPNYFIINKQASKKQQEIAADFLAWLYTSDRGKKFLKEEAGFIMYNDLKDTTSPNKLNNAVAAYVAAGPTLGNPFDGTPGSFNDTIGDFLKKNYMTKEKWTEKDYDDYVDKSVKTWVDFKEQSGQ
;
A
#
# COMPACT_ATOMS: atom_id res chain seq x y z
N MET A 1 2.01 16.01 10.25
CA MET A 1 2.48 15.63 8.90
C MET A 1 3.20 16.81 8.27
N ALA A 2 4.10 16.61 7.32
CA ALA A 2 4.69 17.72 6.58
C ALA A 2 3.62 18.41 5.73
N GLY A 3 3.48 19.73 5.86
CA GLY A 3 2.54 20.56 5.11
C GLY A 3 3.24 21.67 4.34
N LYS A 4 2.44 22.42 3.55
CA LYS A 4 2.96 23.47 2.68
C LYS A 4 3.79 24.52 3.44
N ASN A 5 3.28 24.98 4.60
CA ASN A 5 3.85 26.06 5.40
C ASN A 5 4.43 25.59 6.75
N GLY A 6 4.70 24.30 6.91
CA GLY A 6 5.15 23.70 8.17
C GLY A 6 4.36 22.46 8.55
N ALA A 7 4.50 22.01 9.79
CA ALA A 7 3.83 20.81 10.26
C ALA A 7 2.30 21.00 10.35
N VAL A 8 1.55 20.14 9.67
CA VAL A 8 0.08 20.02 9.80
C VAL A 8 -0.25 19.32 11.11
N LYS A 9 -1.08 19.97 11.93
CA LYS A 9 -1.66 19.42 13.17
C LYS A 9 -3.01 18.78 12.87
N ARG A 10 -3.43 17.84 13.73
CA ARG A 10 -4.79 17.27 13.64
C ARG A 10 -5.84 18.39 13.74
N GLY A 11 -6.86 18.31 12.88
CA GLY A 11 -7.85 19.37 12.65
C GLY A 11 -8.54 19.16 11.30
N PRO A 12 -9.49 20.03 10.91
CA PRO A 12 -10.13 19.97 9.59
C PRO A 12 -9.13 19.93 8.43
N ASP A 13 -8.09 20.76 8.50
CA ASP A 13 -7.00 20.80 7.51
C ASP A 13 -6.19 19.50 7.43
N PHE A 14 -6.25 18.62 8.43
CA PHE A 14 -5.51 17.36 8.44
C PHE A 14 -6.09 16.33 7.47
N ILE A 15 -7.38 16.42 7.18
CA ILE A 15 -8.09 15.54 6.25
C ILE A 15 -8.39 16.21 4.91
N ASP A 16 -7.92 17.45 4.72
CA ASP A 16 -8.08 18.19 3.47
C ASP A 16 -7.27 17.52 2.35
N SER A 17 -7.92 17.26 1.22
CA SER A 17 -7.32 16.54 0.11
C SER A 17 -6.28 17.37 -0.64
N ALA A 18 -6.35 18.71 -0.61
CA ALA A 18 -5.36 19.55 -1.26
C ALA A 18 -4.02 19.55 -0.52
N THR A 19 -4.03 19.32 0.79
CA THR A 19 -2.83 19.32 1.65
C THR A 19 -2.36 17.92 2.03
N GLY A 20 -3.27 16.94 2.15
CA GLY A 20 -3.00 15.57 2.58
C GLY A 20 -3.07 14.51 1.47
N SER A 21 -3.15 14.90 0.19
CA SER A 21 -3.18 13.95 -0.93
C SER A 21 -1.87 13.17 -1.10
N TYR A 22 -1.98 12.08 -1.87
CA TYR A 22 -0.85 11.33 -2.39
C TYR A 22 0.21 12.26 -3.03
N ASP A 23 -0.18 13.09 -4.00
CA ASP A 23 0.74 13.97 -4.70
C ASP A 23 1.36 15.04 -3.79
N ALA A 24 0.57 15.63 -2.89
CA ALA A 24 1.08 16.58 -1.90
C ALA A 24 2.12 15.93 -0.97
N SER A 25 1.89 14.68 -0.56
CA SER A 25 2.83 13.93 0.29
C SER A 25 4.18 13.69 -0.40
N LEU A 26 4.16 13.33 -1.70
CA LEU A 26 5.37 13.15 -2.50
C LEU A 26 6.10 14.48 -2.70
N ALA A 27 5.38 15.55 -3.07
CA ALA A 27 5.97 16.87 -3.27
C ALA A 27 6.62 17.43 -1.99
N ASN A 28 5.98 17.26 -0.83
CA ASN A 28 6.54 17.68 0.45
C ASN A 28 7.80 16.87 0.83
N PHE A 29 7.81 15.57 0.55
CA PHE A 29 8.98 14.72 0.80
C PHE A 29 10.15 15.11 -0.11
N VAL A 30 9.90 15.33 -1.40
CA VAL A 30 10.91 15.80 -2.37
C VAL A 30 11.48 17.17 -1.98
N ALA A 31 10.65 18.06 -1.44
CA ALA A 31 11.09 19.34 -0.90
C ALA A 31 11.80 19.23 0.47
N HIS A 32 12.20 18.02 0.90
CA HIS A 32 12.87 17.73 2.17
C HIS A 32 12.10 18.20 3.43
N LYS A 33 10.77 18.30 3.36
CA LYS A 33 9.94 18.75 4.50
C LYS A 33 9.59 17.63 5.49
N GLY A 34 9.91 16.38 5.17
CA GLY A 34 9.67 15.23 6.02
C GLY A 34 10.77 14.20 5.89
N LEU A 35 11.13 13.57 7.01
CA LEU A 35 12.14 12.49 7.05
C LEU A 35 11.56 11.14 6.62
N PHE A 36 10.27 10.91 6.86
CA PHE A 36 9.58 9.66 6.53
C PHE A 36 8.43 9.92 5.56
N LEU A 37 8.26 9.02 4.59
CA LEU A 37 7.13 8.96 3.67
C LEU A 37 6.45 7.60 3.80
N LYS A 38 5.17 7.59 4.19
CA LYS A 38 4.38 6.36 4.27
C LYS A 38 3.79 6.05 2.90
N GLN A 39 4.52 5.31 2.09
CA GLN A 39 4.11 4.86 0.76
C GLN A 39 4.74 3.49 0.42
N GLY A 40 4.33 2.87 -0.69
CA GLY A 40 5.01 1.69 -1.24
C GLY A 40 5.92 2.01 -2.42
N ASN A 41 6.50 0.97 -3.02
CA ASN A 41 7.43 1.07 -4.15
C ASN A 41 6.80 1.64 -5.44
N TRP A 42 5.47 1.64 -5.56
CA TRP A 42 4.73 2.17 -6.72
C TRP A 42 4.89 3.68 -6.92
N ILE A 43 5.43 4.41 -5.95
CA ILE A 43 5.68 5.86 -6.08
C ILE A 43 6.81 6.19 -7.06
N TYR A 44 7.61 5.19 -7.44
CA TYR A 44 8.82 5.39 -8.24
C TYR A 44 8.59 6.20 -9.54
N PRO A 45 7.57 5.91 -10.38
CA PRO A 45 7.34 6.71 -11.59
C PRO A 45 6.97 8.17 -11.31
N ASN A 46 6.28 8.45 -10.19
CA ASN A 46 5.98 9.81 -9.78
C ASN A 46 7.25 10.52 -9.27
N LEU A 47 8.09 9.83 -8.50
CA LEU A 47 9.36 10.38 -8.02
C LEU A 47 10.29 10.73 -9.19
N LEU A 48 10.43 9.85 -10.20
CA LEU A 48 11.24 10.14 -11.39
C LEU A 48 10.82 11.42 -12.15
N LYS A 49 9.56 11.84 -12.03
CA LYS A 49 9.06 13.09 -12.63
C LYS A 49 9.35 14.30 -11.75
N LEU A 50 9.37 14.13 -10.43
CA LEU A 50 9.56 15.21 -9.45
C LEU A 50 11.04 15.49 -9.21
N ASP A 51 11.81 14.46 -8.90
CA ASP A 51 13.26 14.50 -8.69
C ASP A 51 13.82 13.09 -8.85
N LYS A 52 14.66 12.88 -9.87
CA LYS A 52 15.24 11.57 -10.14
C LYS A 52 16.31 11.18 -9.14
N GLU A 53 16.99 12.15 -8.54
CA GLU A 53 18.11 11.86 -7.64
C GLU A 53 17.63 11.43 -6.26
N ILE A 54 16.44 11.88 -5.84
CA ILE A 54 15.92 11.54 -4.51
C ILE A 54 15.78 10.04 -4.30
N ILE A 55 15.49 9.26 -5.34
CA ILE A 55 15.34 7.81 -5.23
C ILE A 55 16.61 7.13 -4.71
N ASN A 56 17.78 7.72 -4.98
CA ASN A 56 19.07 7.21 -4.55
C ASN A 56 19.32 7.42 -3.06
N THR A 57 18.49 8.23 -2.39
CA THR A 57 18.61 8.59 -0.98
C THR A 57 17.58 7.88 -0.10
N MET A 58 16.73 7.03 -0.69
CA MET A 58 15.60 6.40 -0.01
C MET A 58 15.81 4.90 0.19
N ASP A 59 15.21 4.38 1.26
CA ASP A 59 15.06 2.95 1.53
C ASP A 59 13.70 2.66 2.19
N LEU A 60 13.30 1.39 2.24
CA LEU A 60 12.11 0.93 2.93
C LEU A 60 12.45 0.37 4.31
N ILE A 61 11.80 0.91 5.33
CA ILE A 61 11.96 0.46 6.71
C ILE A 61 10.65 -0.09 7.29
N PRO A 62 10.70 -1.10 8.17
CA PRO A 62 9.54 -1.59 8.89
C PRO A 62 8.92 -0.50 9.76
N VAL A 63 7.59 -0.48 9.83
CA VAL A 63 6.89 0.34 10.82
C VAL A 63 6.83 -0.45 12.13
N LYS A 64 7.42 0.10 13.19
CA LYS A 64 7.38 -0.55 14.50
C LYS A 64 5.99 -0.46 15.12
N TRP A 65 5.46 -1.59 15.56
CA TRP A 65 4.15 -1.69 16.21
C TRP A 65 4.32 -2.18 17.65
N PRO A 66 3.55 -1.62 18.61
CA PRO A 66 3.58 -2.03 20.01
C PRO A 66 2.78 -3.33 20.20
N VAL A 67 3.15 -4.39 19.48
CA VAL A 67 2.51 -5.72 19.54
C VAL A 67 3.39 -6.70 20.30
N GLN A 68 2.75 -7.61 21.02
CA GLN A 68 3.37 -8.73 21.72
C GLN A 68 2.99 -10.05 21.05
N ASP A 69 3.71 -11.13 21.36
CA ASP A 69 3.41 -12.45 20.79
C ASP A 69 1.97 -12.90 21.12
N SER A 70 1.44 -12.49 22.28
CA SER A 70 0.06 -12.75 22.67
C SER A 70 -0.98 -12.13 21.72
N ASP A 71 -0.65 -11.06 21.01
CA ASP A 71 -1.55 -10.36 20.09
C ASP A 71 -1.63 -11.07 18.72
N ILE A 72 -0.65 -11.92 18.41
CA ILE A 72 -0.50 -12.54 17.10
C ILE A 72 -1.07 -13.96 17.14
N LYS A 73 -2.18 -14.17 16.43
CA LYS A 73 -2.89 -15.46 16.40
C LYS A 73 -2.54 -16.33 15.19
N ILE A 74 -1.66 -15.83 14.31
CA ILE A 74 -1.24 -16.53 13.10
C ILE A 74 -0.05 -17.42 13.46
N LYS A 75 -0.17 -18.71 13.16
CA LYS A 75 0.93 -19.67 13.36
C LYS A 75 2.19 -19.21 12.60
N ASP A 76 3.36 -19.44 13.19
CA ASP A 76 4.67 -19.13 12.59
C ASP A 76 4.85 -17.62 12.30
N ARG A 77 4.22 -16.77 13.13
CA ARG A 77 4.37 -15.31 13.14
C ARG A 77 4.50 -14.86 14.60
N ASP A 78 5.39 -13.89 14.85
CA ASP A 78 5.68 -13.36 16.17
C ASP A 78 5.87 -11.83 16.14
N ALA A 79 5.97 -11.20 17.31
CA ALA A 79 6.09 -9.75 17.42
C ALA A 79 7.39 -9.23 16.79
N LYS A 80 8.45 -10.06 16.82
CA LYS A 80 9.72 -9.76 16.18
C LYS A 80 9.52 -9.58 14.68
N LEU A 81 8.91 -10.54 14.00
CA LEU A 81 8.65 -10.50 12.56
C LEU A 81 7.83 -9.26 12.18
N PHE A 82 6.74 -8.98 12.89
CA PHE A 82 5.90 -7.80 12.66
C PHE A 82 6.69 -6.48 12.77
N ASN A 83 7.73 -6.46 13.59
CA ASN A 83 8.58 -5.30 13.80
C ASN A 83 9.86 -5.30 12.93
N THR A 84 10.16 -6.35 12.18
CA THR A 84 11.40 -6.44 11.38
C THR A 84 11.16 -6.66 9.89
N THR A 85 9.91 -6.82 9.46
CA THR A 85 9.55 -6.99 8.04
C THR A 85 8.55 -5.93 7.57
N ILE A 86 8.28 -5.90 6.28
CA ILE A 86 7.34 -4.97 5.65
C ILE A 86 6.09 -5.70 5.14
N PRO A 87 4.98 -4.98 4.89
CA PRO A 87 3.92 -5.48 4.02
C PRO A 87 4.43 -5.63 2.58
N ALA A 88 4.30 -6.83 2.01
CA ALA A 88 4.58 -7.09 0.61
C ALA A 88 3.51 -8.06 0.07
N PHE A 89 2.76 -7.58 -0.92
CA PHE A 89 1.60 -8.26 -1.47
C PHE A 89 1.37 -7.82 -2.92
N VAL A 90 0.54 -8.56 -3.65
CA VAL A 90 0.17 -8.25 -5.03
C VAL A 90 -1.14 -7.45 -5.01
N PRO A 91 -1.13 -6.13 -5.28
CA PRO A 91 -2.32 -5.30 -5.10
C PRO A 91 -3.30 -5.38 -6.28
N ASN A 92 -2.85 -5.85 -7.45
CA ASN A 92 -3.63 -5.82 -8.68
C ASN A 92 -3.34 -7.05 -9.54
N TYR A 93 -4.32 -7.47 -10.34
CA TYR A 93 -4.21 -8.57 -11.27
C TYR A 93 -4.99 -8.26 -12.55
N PHE A 94 -4.60 -8.92 -13.65
CA PHE A 94 -5.32 -8.82 -14.91
C PHE A 94 -6.48 -9.82 -14.94
N ILE A 95 -7.63 -9.40 -15.45
CA ILE A 95 -8.81 -10.26 -15.65
C ILE A 95 -9.29 -10.10 -17.09
N ILE A 96 -9.62 -11.21 -17.74
CA ILE A 96 -10.30 -11.19 -19.05
C ILE A 96 -11.81 -11.11 -18.82
N ASN A 97 -12.43 -10.05 -19.35
CA ASN A 97 -13.87 -9.84 -19.20
C ASN A 97 -14.66 -10.93 -19.96
N LYS A 98 -15.40 -11.77 -19.21
CA LYS A 98 -16.24 -12.84 -19.79
C LYS A 98 -17.35 -12.34 -20.71
N GLN A 99 -17.75 -11.07 -20.60
CA GLN A 99 -18.80 -10.44 -21.41
C GLN A 99 -18.28 -9.89 -22.76
N ALA A 100 -16.95 -9.78 -22.94
CA ALA A 100 -16.38 -9.40 -24.22
C ALA A 100 -16.58 -10.49 -25.27
N SER A 101 -16.49 -10.15 -26.56
CA SER A 101 -16.57 -11.14 -27.63
C SER A 101 -15.44 -12.18 -27.54
N LYS A 102 -15.66 -13.41 -28.04
CA LYS A 102 -14.63 -14.47 -28.02
C LYS A 102 -13.30 -14.03 -28.64
N LYS A 103 -13.38 -13.35 -29.79
CA LYS A 103 -12.21 -12.77 -30.45
C LYS A 103 -11.44 -11.77 -29.56
N GLN A 104 -12.14 -10.93 -28.81
CA GLN A 104 -11.48 -9.99 -27.88
C GLN A 104 -10.85 -10.72 -26.69
N GLN A 105 -11.49 -11.77 -26.18
CA GLN A 105 -10.92 -12.59 -25.09
C GLN A 105 -9.61 -13.26 -25.54
N GLU A 106 -9.59 -13.83 -26.76
CA GLU A 106 -8.39 -14.42 -27.36
C GLU A 106 -7.27 -13.40 -27.53
N ILE A 107 -7.56 -12.24 -28.14
CA ILE A 107 -6.57 -11.16 -28.31
C ILE A 107 -6.02 -10.67 -26.96
N ALA A 108 -6.88 -10.54 -25.94
CA ALA A 108 -6.46 -10.12 -24.62
C ALA A 108 -5.55 -11.17 -23.95
N ALA A 109 -5.88 -12.46 -24.09
CA ALA A 109 -5.04 -13.56 -23.59
C ALA A 109 -3.68 -13.56 -24.29
N ASP A 110 -3.65 -13.45 -25.62
CA ASP A 110 -2.42 -13.40 -26.42
C ASP A 110 -1.56 -12.19 -26.04
N PHE A 111 -2.19 -11.03 -25.83
CA PHE A 111 -1.47 -9.84 -25.40
C PHE A 111 -0.82 -10.02 -24.02
N LEU A 112 -1.54 -10.57 -23.04
CA LEU A 112 -0.99 -10.83 -21.70
C LEU A 112 0.13 -11.88 -21.76
N ALA A 113 -0.05 -12.94 -22.55
CA ALA A 113 1.00 -13.92 -22.78
C ALA A 113 2.24 -13.24 -23.39
N TRP A 114 2.07 -12.46 -24.47
CA TRP A 114 3.14 -11.70 -25.09
C TRP A 114 3.82 -10.73 -24.12
N LEU A 115 3.06 -10.00 -23.31
CA LEU A 115 3.58 -9.02 -22.36
C LEU A 115 4.53 -9.65 -21.33
N TYR A 116 4.23 -10.86 -20.86
CA TYR A 116 5.04 -11.54 -19.84
C TYR A 116 6.09 -12.50 -20.41
N THR A 117 6.01 -12.88 -21.68
CA THR A 117 6.91 -13.86 -22.29
C THR A 117 7.89 -13.27 -23.30
N SER A 118 7.50 -12.20 -24.02
CA SER A 118 8.35 -11.55 -25.01
C SER A 118 9.45 -10.70 -24.38
N ASP A 119 10.57 -10.51 -25.09
CA ASP A 119 11.67 -9.67 -24.63
C ASP A 119 11.25 -8.21 -24.45
N ARG A 120 10.45 -7.68 -25.39
CA ARG A 120 9.92 -6.31 -25.31
C ARG A 120 9.03 -6.13 -24.08
N GLY A 121 8.14 -7.08 -23.82
CA GLY A 121 7.21 -7.04 -22.70
C GLY A 121 7.90 -7.16 -21.35
N LYS A 122 8.84 -8.09 -21.20
CA LYS A 122 9.69 -8.22 -20.00
C LYS A 122 10.49 -6.95 -19.73
N LYS A 123 11.09 -6.36 -20.78
CA LYS A 123 11.79 -5.08 -20.68
C LYS A 123 10.87 -3.95 -20.23
N PHE A 124 9.67 -3.85 -20.83
CA PHE A 124 8.68 -2.86 -20.44
C PHE A 124 8.33 -2.98 -18.95
N LEU A 125 7.92 -4.18 -18.52
CA LEU A 125 7.48 -4.44 -17.15
C LEU A 125 8.57 -4.12 -16.13
N LYS A 126 9.78 -4.62 -16.33
CA LYS A 126 10.89 -4.49 -15.38
C LYS A 126 11.54 -3.11 -15.39
N GLU A 127 11.85 -2.57 -16.57
CA GLU A 127 12.73 -1.39 -16.71
C GLU A 127 11.95 -0.08 -16.86
N GLU A 128 10.83 -0.09 -17.58
CA GLU A 128 10.08 1.13 -17.91
C GLU A 128 8.93 1.38 -16.93
N ALA A 129 8.15 0.34 -16.65
CA ALA A 129 7.01 0.40 -15.75
C ALA A 129 7.40 0.16 -14.28
N GLY A 130 8.58 -0.42 -14.02
CA GLY A 130 9.12 -0.61 -12.69
C GLY A 130 8.34 -1.63 -11.85
N PHE A 131 7.88 -2.73 -12.44
CA PHE A 131 7.26 -3.85 -11.74
C PHE A 131 8.29 -4.79 -11.11
N ILE A 132 7.91 -5.43 -10.01
CA ILE A 132 8.53 -6.67 -9.55
C ILE A 132 7.89 -7.81 -10.34
N MET A 133 8.72 -8.64 -10.97
CA MET A 133 8.23 -9.70 -11.86
C MET A 133 7.65 -10.86 -11.05
N TYR A 134 6.46 -11.35 -11.41
CA TYR A 134 5.76 -12.40 -10.66
C TYR A 134 6.54 -13.73 -10.57
N ASN A 135 7.36 -14.00 -11.58
CA ASN A 135 8.19 -15.20 -11.70
C ASN A 135 9.56 -15.05 -11.03
N ASP A 136 9.92 -13.85 -10.56
CA ASP A 136 11.15 -13.60 -9.83
C ASP A 136 10.98 -12.46 -8.81
N LEU A 137 10.31 -12.78 -7.69
CA LEU A 137 9.99 -11.83 -6.63
C LEU A 137 11.22 -11.41 -5.80
N LYS A 138 12.35 -12.10 -5.97
CA LYS A 138 13.59 -11.87 -5.21
C LYS A 138 14.65 -11.15 -6.04
N ASP A 139 14.32 -10.76 -7.27
CA ASP A 139 15.19 -9.99 -8.14
C ASP A 139 15.46 -8.59 -7.59
N THR A 140 16.72 -8.34 -7.21
CA THR A 140 17.20 -7.05 -6.72
C THR A 140 17.93 -6.24 -7.79
N THR A 141 17.72 -6.54 -9.08
CA THR A 141 18.36 -5.85 -10.21
C THR A 141 17.44 -4.87 -10.92
N SER A 142 16.29 -4.52 -10.33
CA SER A 142 15.39 -3.50 -10.88
C SER A 142 16.07 -2.12 -10.88
N PRO A 143 15.85 -1.28 -11.92
CA PRO A 143 16.26 0.12 -11.84
C PRO A 143 15.51 0.89 -10.74
N ASN A 144 14.34 0.41 -10.34
CA ASN A 144 13.62 0.93 -9.18
C ASN A 144 14.24 0.39 -7.88
N LYS A 145 15.04 1.21 -7.19
CA LYS A 145 15.67 0.83 -5.92
C LYS A 145 14.67 0.40 -4.84
N LEU A 146 13.44 0.95 -4.85
CA LEU A 146 12.40 0.54 -3.90
C LEU A 146 11.90 -0.88 -4.19
N ASN A 147 11.89 -1.32 -5.45
CA ASN A 147 11.63 -2.72 -5.78
C ASN A 147 12.70 -3.63 -5.20
N ASN A 148 13.97 -3.24 -5.31
CA ASN A 148 15.07 -4.03 -4.77
C ASN A 148 14.99 -4.14 -3.24
N ALA A 149 14.57 -3.07 -2.55
CA ALA A 149 14.31 -3.12 -1.12
C ALA A 149 13.18 -4.11 -0.78
N VAL A 150 12.04 -4.07 -1.50
CA VAL A 150 10.96 -5.06 -1.31
C VAL A 150 11.46 -6.49 -1.57
N ALA A 151 12.17 -6.71 -2.68
CA ALA A 151 12.72 -8.01 -3.05
C ALA A 151 13.70 -8.54 -1.99
N ALA A 152 14.51 -7.66 -1.37
CA ALA A 152 15.40 -8.03 -0.27
C ALA A 152 14.62 -8.52 0.97
N TYR A 153 13.51 -7.86 1.36
CA TYR A 153 12.65 -8.36 2.45
C TYR A 153 12.00 -9.69 2.10
N VAL A 154 11.50 -9.85 0.88
CA VAL A 154 10.91 -11.11 0.39
C VAL A 154 11.95 -12.24 0.35
N ALA A 155 13.21 -11.92 0.02
CA ALA A 155 14.30 -12.87 0.04
C ALA A 155 14.73 -13.26 1.47
N ALA A 156 14.69 -12.31 2.41
CA ALA A 156 15.10 -12.49 3.80
C ALA A 156 14.14 -13.36 4.62
N GLY A 157 12.87 -13.44 4.24
CA GLY A 157 11.90 -14.30 4.92
C GLY A 157 10.45 -13.87 4.73
N PRO A 158 9.55 -14.32 5.62
CA PRO A 158 8.15 -13.93 5.56
C PRO A 158 7.94 -12.41 5.64
N THR A 159 7.00 -11.91 4.84
CA THR A 159 6.51 -10.54 4.89
C THR A 159 5.09 -10.48 5.45
N LEU A 160 4.57 -9.28 5.69
CA LEU A 160 3.18 -9.09 6.08
C LEU A 160 2.29 -9.03 4.82
N GLY A 161 1.09 -9.61 4.91
CA GLY A 161 0.09 -9.55 3.83
C GLY A 161 -0.74 -8.26 3.86
N ASN A 162 -1.67 -8.13 2.91
CA ASN A 162 -2.68 -7.08 2.89
C ASN A 162 -4.06 -7.63 3.33
N PRO A 163 -4.40 -7.60 4.63
CA PRO A 163 -5.69 -8.11 5.08
C PRO A 163 -6.88 -7.26 4.58
N PHE A 164 -6.64 -6.03 4.12
CA PHE A 164 -7.71 -5.12 3.70
C PHE A 164 -8.38 -5.56 2.39
N ASP A 165 -7.70 -6.32 1.52
CA ASP A 165 -8.31 -6.83 0.28
C ASP A 165 -9.39 -7.90 0.54
N GLY A 166 -9.43 -8.46 1.75
CA GLY A 166 -10.42 -9.44 2.18
C GLY A 166 -11.64 -8.86 2.89
N THR A 167 -11.77 -7.53 2.97
CA THR A 167 -12.88 -6.92 3.72
C THR A 167 -14.20 -6.97 2.94
N PRO A 168 -15.35 -7.19 3.59
CA PRO A 168 -16.64 -7.29 2.89
C PRO A 168 -17.14 -5.93 2.39
N GLY A 169 -17.85 -5.92 1.25
CA GLY A 169 -18.51 -4.72 0.73
C GLY A 169 -17.59 -3.50 0.61
N SER A 170 -18.06 -2.35 1.08
CA SER A 170 -17.30 -1.08 1.13
C SER A 170 -16.67 -0.82 2.50
N PHE A 171 -16.29 -1.87 3.23
CA PHE A 171 -15.83 -1.76 4.63
C PHE A 171 -14.69 -0.75 4.80
N ASN A 172 -13.63 -0.88 4.00
CA ASN A 172 -12.44 -0.02 4.10
C ASN A 172 -12.79 1.46 3.90
N ASP A 173 -13.58 1.77 2.87
CA ASP A 173 -14.01 3.15 2.59
C ASP A 173 -14.88 3.69 3.71
N THR A 174 -15.82 2.88 4.21
CA THR A 174 -16.78 3.26 5.26
C THR A 174 -16.06 3.61 6.57
N ILE A 175 -15.19 2.71 7.04
CA ILE A 175 -14.47 2.89 8.29
C ILE A 175 -13.35 3.92 8.15
N GLY A 176 -12.67 3.98 7.00
CA GLY A 176 -11.69 5.03 6.70
C GLY A 176 -12.30 6.44 6.70
N ASP A 177 -13.48 6.61 6.11
CA ASP A 177 -14.21 7.88 6.15
C ASP A 177 -14.68 8.24 7.56
N PHE A 178 -15.18 7.26 8.31
CA PHE A 178 -15.57 7.45 9.70
C PHE A 178 -14.38 7.89 10.56
N LEU A 179 -13.22 7.24 10.41
CA LEU A 179 -11.96 7.58 11.05
C LEU A 179 -11.56 9.03 10.76
N LYS A 180 -11.49 9.39 9.46
CA LYS A 180 -11.11 10.73 9.02
C LYS A 180 -12.00 11.80 9.63
N LYS A 181 -13.32 11.65 9.49
CA LYS A 181 -14.30 12.68 9.90
C LYS A 181 -14.36 12.87 11.42
N ASN A 182 -14.34 11.78 12.17
CA ASN A 182 -14.65 11.82 13.61
C ASN A 182 -13.42 11.85 14.52
N TYR A 183 -12.25 11.42 14.03
CA TYR A 183 -11.09 11.26 14.90
C TYR A 183 -9.82 11.90 14.36
N MET A 184 -9.56 11.89 13.05
CA MET A 184 -8.36 12.54 12.52
C MET A 184 -8.42 14.08 12.60
N THR A 185 -9.62 14.64 12.77
CA THR A 185 -9.87 16.06 13.05
C THR A 185 -9.74 16.42 14.53
N LYS A 186 -9.71 15.44 15.44
CA LYS A 186 -9.55 15.64 16.89
C LYS A 186 -8.07 15.74 17.24
N GLU A 187 -7.69 16.76 18.02
CA GLU A 187 -6.30 16.94 18.46
C GLU A 187 -5.82 15.78 19.33
N LYS A 188 -6.65 15.34 20.27
CA LYS A 188 -6.36 14.24 21.21
C LYS A 188 -7.47 13.20 21.14
N TRP A 189 -7.08 11.95 21.33
CA TRP A 189 -8.00 10.83 21.47
C TRP A 189 -7.97 10.37 22.92
N THR A 190 -9.14 10.01 23.43
CA THR A 190 -9.33 9.33 24.72
C THR A 190 -9.32 7.82 24.52
N GLU A 191 -9.17 7.03 25.59
CA GLU A 191 -9.33 5.57 25.51
C GLU A 191 -10.69 5.18 24.92
N LYS A 192 -11.76 5.86 25.36
CA LYS A 192 -13.11 5.69 24.82
C LYS A 192 -13.18 5.94 23.30
N ASP A 193 -12.43 6.89 22.76
CA ASP A 193 -12.40 7.13 21.31
C ASP A 193 -11.87 5.91 20.55
N TYR A 194 -10.87 5.20 21.11
CA TYR A 194 -10.36 3.96 20.51
C TYR A 194 -11.41 2.85 20.59
N ASP A 195 -12.03 2.66 21.75
CA ASP A 195 -13.06 1.64 21.94
C ASP A 195 -14.25 1.86 20.98
N ASP A 196 -14.75 3.10 20.91
CA ASP A 196 -15.87 3.45 20.03
C ASP A 196 -15.53 3.20 18.55
N TYR A 197 -14.28 3.47 18.14
CA TYR A 197 -13.83 3.20 16.78
C TYR A 197 -13.70 1.70 16.49
N VAL A 198 -13.19 0.93 17.45
CA VAL A 198 -13.08 -0.53 17.34
C VAL A 198 -14.46 -1.17 17.26
N ASP A 199 -15.38 -0.80 18.15
CA ASP A 199 -16.76 -1.31 18.16
C ASP A 199 -17.48 -0.99 16.86
N LYS A 200 -17.34 0.26 16.36
CA LYS A 200 -17.89 0.65 15.05
C LYS A 200 -17.30 -0.21 13.93
N SER A 201 -15.99 -0.44 13.93
CA SER A 201 -15.30 -1.24 12.93
C SER A 201 -15.78 -2.69 12.96
N VAL A 202 -15.82 -3.34 14.12
CA VAL A 202 -16.30 -4.72 14.27
C VAL A 202 -17.75 -4.84 13.81
N LYS A 203 -18.62 -3.92 14.25
CA LYS A 203 -20.02 -3.93 13.82
C LYS A 203 -20.18 -3.79 12.31
N THR A 204 -19.50 -2.82 11.69
CA THR A 204 -19.58 -2.62 10.24
C THR A 204 -19.06 -3.82 9.46
N TRP A 205 -18.01 -4.49 9.95
CA TRP A 205 -17.54 -5.74 9.35
C TRP A 205 -18.63 -6.82 9.35
N VAL A 206 -19.23 -7.07 10.52
CA VAL A 206 -20.28 -8.10 10.69
C VAL A 206 -21.48 -7.78 9.78
N ASP A 207 -21.99 -6.54 9.83
CA ASP A 207 -23.13 -6.13 9.03
C ASP A 207 -22.89 -6.32 7.52
N PHE A 208 -21.71 -5.96 7.02
CA PHE A 208 -21.37 -6.11 5.60
C PHE A 208 -21.11 -7.56 5.19
N LYS A 209 -20.53 -8.37 6.09
CA LYS A 209 -20.36 -9.80 5.85
C LYS A 209 -21.72 -10.46 5.66
N GLU A 210 -22.66 -10.22 6.57
CA GLU A 210 -24.03 -10.78 6.48
C GLU A 210 -24.76 -10.36 5.20
N GLN A 211 -24.60 -9.10 4.77
CA GLN A 211 -25.19 -8.58 3.53
C GLN A 211 -24.58 -9.21 2.26
N SER A 212 -23.30 -9.61 2.31
CA SER A 212 -22.62 -10.20 1.18
C SER A 212 -23.04 -11.65 0.87
N GLY A 213 -23.85 -12.26 1.73
CA GLY A 213 -24.28 -13.66 1.60
C GLY A 213 -23.13 -14.67 1.76
N GLN A 214 -22.01 -14.24 2.35
CA GLN A 214 -20.82 -15.04 2.69
C GLN A 214 -20.72 -15.32 4.19
#